data_AF-D9MU54-F1
#
_entry.id   AF-D9MU54-F1
#
_cell.length_a   1.000
_cell.length_b   1.000
_cell.length_c   1.000
_cell.angle_alpha   90.00
_cell.angle_beta   90.00
_cell.angle_gamma   90.00
#
_symmetry.space_group_name_H-M   'P 1'
#
loop_
_entity.id
_entity.type
_entity.pdbx_description
1 polymer ?
#
loop_
_entity_poly.entity_id
_entity_poly.type
_entity_poly.pdbx_seq_one_letter_code
_entity_poly.pdbx_strand_id
1 'polypeptide(L)'
;SYLWKVWEGHRMAQLCCEVGGAIILEDTYRTRLQMLTKYFRSRFSSIHCCYAIKYTFCEMLNLLISILNFWLMDVVFNGFWHKYIHALAAIPVYDWQLWNMMTSRVFPKVAKCEMFVYGPSGSPNVLDILCVLPLNIL
;
A
#
# COMPACT_ATOMS: atom_id res chain seq x y z
N SER A 1 3.07 -5.70 -8.02
CA SER A 1 4.25 -6.04 -8.87
C SER A 1 4.62 -7.53 -8.96
N TYR A 2 4.32 -8.40 -7.99
CA TYR A 2 4.68 -9.83 -8.07
C TYR A 2 3.87 -10.59 -9.14
N LEU A 3 2.56 -10.32 -9.24
CA LEU A 3 1.67 -10.88 -10.26
C LEU A 3 2.18 -10.63 -11.68
N TRP A 4 2.65 -9.41 -11.96
CA TRP A 4 3.25 -9.08 -13.26
C TRP A 4 4.52 -9.88 -13.54
N LYS A 5 5.44 -9.98 -12.57
CA LYS A 5 6.68 -10.76 -12.74
C LYS A 5 6.41 -12.24 -13.04
N VAL A 6 5.37 -12.83 -12.41
CA VAL A 6 4.95 -14.22 -12.67
C VAL A 6 4.27 -14.36 -14.04
N TRP A 7 3.46 -13.38 -14.46
CA TRP A 7 2.78 -13.41 -15.76
C TRP A 7 3.66 -13.07 -16.96
N GLU A 8 4.68 -12.22 -16.79
CA GLU A 8 5.60 -11.78 -17.85
C GLU A 8 6.64 -12.86 -18.20
N GLY A 9 6.93 -13.78 -17.26
CA GLY A 9 7.83 -14.91 -17.50
C GLY A 9 9.26 -14.48 -17.83
N HIS A 10 9.76 -13.38 -17.24
CA HIS A 10 11.12 -12.83 -17.44
C HIS A 10 11.50 -12.41 -18.87
N ARG A 11 10.57 -12.38 -19.83
CA ARG A 11 10.89 -12.12 -21.24
C ARG A 11 11.59 -10.78 -21.48
N MET A 12 11.14 -9.71 -20.82
CA MET A 12 11.79 -8.39 -20.91
C MET A 12 13.13 -8.34 -20.18
N ALA A 13 13.26 -9.01 -19.03
CA ALA A 13 14.54 -9.10 -18.33
C ALA A 13 15.60 -9.80 -19.21
N GLN A 14 15.21 -10.85 -19.93
CA GLN A 14 16.09 -11.57 -20.84
C GLN A 14 16.47 -10.72 -22.07
N LEU A 15 15.51 -9.98 -22.65
CA LEU A 15 15.74 -9.02 -23.73
C LEU A 15 16.69 -7.87 -23.30
N CYS A 16 16.53 -7.34 -22.09
CA CYS A 16 17.39 -6.28 -21.57
C CYS A 16 18.78 -6.77 -21.17
N CYS A 17 18.90 -7.97 -20.58
CA CYS A 17 20.20 -8.58 -20.26
C CYS A 17 21.04 -8.87 -21.51
N GLU A 18 20.41 -9.26 -22.63
CA GLU A 18 21.12 -9.49 -23.89
C GLU A 18 21.66 -8.20 -24.54
N VAL A 19 21.11 -7.03 -24.18
CA VAL A 19 21.51 -5.72 -24.74
C VAL A 19 22.42 -4.94 -23.78
N GLY A 20 22.24 -5.11 -22.47
CA GLY A 20 22.97 -4.39 -21.42
C GLY A 20 24.27 -5.05 -20.93
N GLY A 21 24.69 -6.17 -21.52
CA GLY A 21 25.99 -6.78 -21.22
C GLY A 21 27.12 -5.81 -21.57
N ALA A 22 27.86 -5.34 -20.57
CA ALA A 22 28.84 -4.26 -20.67
C ALA A 22 30.09 -4.53 -21.57
N ILE A 23 30.09 -5.59 -22.37
CA ILE A 23 31.22 -6.00 -23.24
C ILE A 23 30.69 -6.51 -24.58
N ILE A 24 29.90 -5.71 -25.30
CA ILE A 24 29.43 -6.05 -26.65
C ILE A 24 30.06 -5.09 -27.66
N LEU A 25 30.72 -5.65 -28.68
CA LEU A 25 31.26 -4.93 -29.84
C LEU A 25 30.17 -4.06 -30.49
N GLU A 26 30.46 -2.81 -30.85
CA GLU A 26 29.46 -1.85 -31.37
C GLU A 26 28.68 -2.37 -32.59
N ASP A 27 29.33 -3.15 -33.47
CA ASP A 27 28.67 -3.76 -34.63
C ASP A 27 27.64 -4.83 -34.24
N THR A 28 27.97 -5.63 -33.23
CA THR A 28 27.07 -6.64 -32.68
C THR A 28 25.89 -5.98 -31.96
N TYR A 29 26.13 -4.86 -31.27
CA TYR A 29 25.08 -4.04 -30.65
C TYR A 29 24.11 -3.47 -31.68
N ARG A 30 24.60 -2.88 -32.78
CA ARG A 30 23.77 -2.36 -33.88
C ARG A 30 22.93 -3.44 -34.54
N THR A 31 23.51 -4.63 -34.75
CA THR A 31 22.80 -5.76 -35.37
C THR A 31 21.70 -6.30 -34.45
N ARG A 32 21.96 -6.40 -33.14
CA ARG A 32 20.97 -6.79 -32.11
C ARG A 32 19.85 -5.75 -32.00
N LEU A 33 20.19 -4.46 -32.01
CA LEU A 33 19.22 -3.36 -32.00
C LEU A 33 18.33 -3.36 -33.24
N GLN A 34 18.91 -3.64 -34.42
CA GLN A 34 18.14 -3.80 -35.66
C GLN A 34 17.21 -5.01 -35.60
N MET A 35 17.66 -6.15 -35.07
CA MET A 35 16.79 -7.32 -34.85
C MET A 35 15.66 -7.03 -33.86
N LEU A 36 15.94 -6.30 -32.77
CA LEU A 36 14.94 -5.86 -31.80
C LEU A 36 13.91 -4.94 -32.46
N THR A 37 14.39 -3.94 -33.21
CA THR A 37 13.55 -2.98 -33.93
C THR A 37 12.71 -3.69 -34.99
N LYS A 38 13.28 -4.69 -35.68
CA LYS A 38 12.57 -5.51 -36.67
C LYS A 38 11.55 -6.44 -36.00
N TYR A 39 11.82 -6.94 -34.79
CA TYR A 39 10.87 -7.69 -33.97
C TYR A 39 9.70 -6.81 -33.52
N PHE A 40 9.95 -5.60 -33.01
CA PHE A 40 8.91 -4.63 -32.64
C PHE A 40 8.12 -4.08 -33.84
N ARG A 41 8.76 -3.96 -35.01
CA ARG A 41 8.13 -3.49 -36.25
C ARG A 41 7.43 -4.60 -37.02
N SER A 42 7.81 -5.86 -36.79
CA SER A 42 7.12 -7.02 -37.35
C SER A 42 5.73 -7.14 -36.72
N ARG A 43 4.73 -7.23 -37.58
CA ARG A 43 3.29 -7.01 -37.35
C ARG A 43 2.62 -8.04 -36.41
N PHE A 44 3.05 -8.17 -35.15
CA PHE A 44 2.32 -8.92 -34.11
C PHE A 44 1.48 -7.99 -33.23
N SER A 45 0.65 -7.16 -33.86
CA SER A 45 -0.15 -6.13 -33.20
C SER A 45 -1.05 -6.69 -32.09
N SER A 46 -1.60 -7.89 -32.26
CA SER A 46 -2.48 -8.54 -31.28
C SER A 46 -1.74 -9.01 -30.03
N ILE A 47 -0.52 -9.55 -30.19
CA ILE A 47 0.29 -10.07 -29.08
C ILE A 47 0.84 -8.91 -28.23
N HIS A 48 1.35 -7.86 -28.88
CA HIS A 48 1.82 -6.66 -28.17
C HIS A 48 0.70 -5.91 -27.46
N CYS A 49 -0.50 -5.85 -28.05
CA CYS A 49 -1.66 -5.23 -27.42
C CYS A 49 -2.16 -6.05 -26.23
N CYS A 50 -2.23 -7.39 -26.34
CA CYS A 50 -2.55 -8.27 -25.21
C CYS A 50 -1.55 -8.13 -24.05
N TYR A 51 -0.26 -8.00 -24.37
CA TYR A 51 0.79 -7.76 -23.38
C TYR A 51 0.61 -6.41 -22.67
N ALA A 52 0.38 -5.33 -23.43
CA ALA A 52 0.13 -4.00 -22.87
C ALA A 52 -1.14 -3.96 -22.00
N ILE A 53 -2.22 -4.63 -22.42
CA ILE A 53 -3.46 -4.73 -21.64
C ILE A 53 -3.20 -5.45 -20.30
N LYS A 54 -2.46 -6.56 -20.30
CA LYS A 54 -2.10 -7.26 -19.07
C LYS A 54 -1.25 -6.39 -18.13
N TYR A 55 -0.34 -5.59 -18.69
CA TYR A 55 0.48 -4.66 -17.92
C TYR A 55 -0.37 -3.59 -17.26
N THR A 56 -1.17 -2.89 -18.06
CA THR A 56 -2.08 -1.85 -17.58
C THR A 56 -3.07 -2.41 -16.57
N PHE A 57 -3.58 -3.62 -16.76
CA PHE A 57 -4.47 -4.27 -15.80
C PHE A 57 -3.77 -4.55 -14.46
N CYS A 58 -2.53 -5.04 -14.46
CA CYS A 58 -1.78 -5.23 -13.21
C CYS A 58 -1.55 -3.90 -12.48
N GLU A 59 -1.32 -2.82 -13.22
CA GLU A 59 -1.09 -1.51 -12.62
C GLU A 59 -2.38 -0.89 -12.07
N MET A 60 -3.49 -1.06 -12.79
CA MET A 60 -4.82 -0.71 -12.29
C MET A 60 -5.20 -1.49 -11.03
N LEU A 61 -4.84 -2.77 -10.94
CA LEU A 61 -5.03 -3.55 -9.72
C LEU A 61 -4.17 -3.04 -8.56
N ASN A 62 -2.89 -2.70 -8.79
CA ASN A 62 -2.06 -2.10 -7.75
C ASN A 62 -2.68 -0.79 -7.23
N LEU A 63 -3.16 0.07 -8.15
CA LEU A 63 -3.83 1.31 -7.81
C LEU A 63 -5.12 1.05 -7.00
N LEU A 64 -5.93 0.08 -7.44
CA LEU A 64 -7.16 -0.31 -6.76
C LEU A 64 -6.87 -0.80 -5.34
N ILE A 65 -5.86 -1.64 -5.14
CA ILE A 65 -5.45 -2.11 -3.81
C ILE A 65 -5.03 -0.93 -2.93
N SER A 66 -4.30 0.04 -3.47
CA SER A 66 -3.91 1.24 -2.71
C SER A 66 -5.13 2.07 -2.29
N ILE A 67 -6.08 2.31 -3.21
CA ILE A 67 -7.33 3.03 -2.93
C ILE A 67 -8.18 2.28 -1.89
N LEU A 68 -8.27 0.95 -2.02
CA LEU A 68 -9.01 0.12 -1.07
C LEU A 68 -8.38 0.16 0.33
N ASN A 69 -7.05 0.10 0.45
CA ASN A 69 -6.38 0.25 1.75
C ASN A 69 -6.63 1.64 2.35
N PHE A 70 -6.58 2.70 1.52
CA PHE A 70 -6.87 4.06 1.96
C PHE A 70 -8.30 4.20 2.49
N TRP A 71 -9.27 3.65 1.78
CA TRP A 71 -10.68 3.67 2.18
C TRP A 71 -10.97 2.78 3.39
N LEU A 72 -10.39 1.59 3.45
CA LEU A 72 -10.53 0.68 4.58
C LEU A 72 -10.02 1.32 5.88
N MET A 73 -8.88 2.02 5.82
CA MET A 73 -8.38 2.79 6.97
C MET A 73 -9.37 3.86 7.42
N ASP A 74 -10.03 4.55 6.50
CA ASP A 74 -11.02 5.58 6.87
C ASP A 74 -12.23 4.99 7.59
N VAL A 75 -12.74 3.86 7.10
CA VAL A 75 -13.91 3.17 7.64
C VAL A 75 -13.60 2.49 8.98
N VAL A 76 -12.49 1.74 9.07
CA VAL A 76 -12.11 0.99 10.28
C VAL A 76 -11.86 1.93 11.46
N PHE A 77 -11.22 3.07 11.20
CA PHE A 77 -10.87 4.05 12.23
C PHE A 77 -11.85 5.23 12.30
N ASN A 78 -13.02 5.10 11.65
CA ASN A 78 -14.14 6.02 11.69
C ASN A 78 -13.72 7.50 11.47
N GLY A 79 -13.31 7.81 10.25
CA GLY A 79 -12.88 9.15 9.82
C GLY A 79 -11.43 9.47 10.20
N PHE A 80 -10.53 8.49 10.01
CA PHE A 80 -9.09 8.64 10.29
C PHE A 80 -8.48 9.84 9.57
N TRP A 81 -8.70 9.94 8.26
CA TRP A 81 -8.01 10.93 7.44
C TRP A 81 -8.45 12.35 7.75
N HIS A 82 -9.72 12.56 8.07
CA HIS A 82 -10.22 13.87 8.48
C HIS A 82 -9.53 14.35 9.77
N LYS A 83 -9.49 13.49 10.79
CA LYS A 83 -8.83 13.79 12.07
C LYS A 83 -7.30 13.95 11.91
N TYR A 84 -6.69 13.13 11.06
CA TYR A 84 -5.25 13.16 10.78
C TYR A 84 -4.81 14.44 10.05
N ILE A 85 -5.56 14.88 9.03
CA ILE A 85 -5.27 16.13 8.30
C ILE A 85 -5.36 17.34 9.23
N HIS A 86 -6.37 17.37 10.12
CA HIS A 86 -6.48 18.41 11.14
C HIS A 86 -5.31 18.39 12.13
N ALA A 87 -4.83 17.21 12.52
CA ALA A 87 -3.65 17.08 13.36
C ALA A 87 -2.36 17.53 12.63
N LEU A 88 -2.24 17.22 11.34
CA LEU A 88 -1.08 17.59 10.51
C LEU A 88 -0.93 19.11 10.38
N ALA A 89 -2.04 19.84 10.35
CA ALA A 89 -2.05 21.30 10.33
C ALA A 89 -1.45 21.94 11.60
N ALA A 90 -1.35 21.21 12.71
CA ALA A 90 -0.75 21.67 13.96
C ALA A 90 0.79 21.57 13.98
N ILE A 91 1.37 20.70 13.15
CA ILE A 91 2.82 20.48 13.04
C ILE A 91 3.59 21.75 12.64
N PRO A 92 3.21 22.50 11.59
CA PRO A 92 3.93 23.73 11.21
C PRO A 92 3.86 24.84 12.26
N VAL A 93 2.90 24.78 13.19
CA VAL A 93 2.74 25.73 14.30
C VAL A 93 3.48 25.27 15.56
N TYR A 94 4.14 24.11 15.52
CA TYR A 94 4.83 23.48 16.67
C TYR A 94 3.92 23.28 17.90
N ASP A 95 2.62 23.09 17.69
CA ASP A 95 1.66 22.85 18.76
C ASP A 95 1.53 21.35 19.07
N TRP A 96 2.42 20.86 19.94
CA TRP A 96 2.45 19.46 20.38
C TRP A 96 1.27 19.09 21.29
N GLN A 97 0.59 20.05 21.88
CA GLN A 97 -0.57 19.81 22.73
C GLN A 97 -1.80 19.49 21.87
N LEU A 98 -2.02 20.27 20.81
CA LEU A 98 -3.05 20.02 19.81
C LEU A 98 -2.82 18.69 19.08
N TRP A 99 -1.56 18.38 18.75
CA TRP A 99 -1.18 17.08 18.19
C TRP A 99 -1.58 15.90 19.10
N ASN A 100 -1.20 15.95 20.38
CA ASN A 100 -1.54 14.90 21.35
C ASN A 100 -3.06 14.75 21.55
N MET A 101 -3.80 15.87 21.57
CA MET A 101 -5.25 15.87 21.73
C MET A 101 -5.98 15.28 20.51
N MET A 102 -5.52 15.53 19.30
CA MET A 102 -6.12 14.97 18.09
C MET A 102 -5.76 13.50 17.89
N THR A 103 -4.50 13.13 18.13
CA THR A 103 -4.05 11.72 18.00
C THR A 103 -4.73 10.83 19.03
N SER A 104 -4.96 11.29 20.26
CA SER A 104 -5.68 10.53 21.29
C SER A 104 -7.17 10.29 20.99
N ARG A 105 -7.79 11.08 20.10
CA ARG A 105 -9.16 10.85 19.59
C ARG A 105 -9.23 9.79 18.50
N VAL A 106 -8.11 9.53 17.82
CA VAL A 106 -8.00 8.50 16.77
C VAL A 106 -7.52 7.19 17.39
N PHE A 107 -6.48 7.25 18.22
CA PHE A 107 -5.90 6.13 18.94
C PHE A 107 -5.93 6.42 20.45
N PRO A 108 -6.98 5.97 21.17
CA PRO A 108 -7.06 6.19 22.61
C PRO A 108 -5.97 5.41 23.33
N LYS A 109 -5.20 6.10 24.17
CA LYS A 109 -4.17 5.50 25.05
C LYS A 109 -4.79 4.86 26.31
N VAL A 110 -6.00 5.27 26.65
CA VAL A 110 -6.79 4.77 27.77
C VAL A 110 -8.24 4.54 27.34
N ALA A 111 -8.83 3.44 27.78
CA ALA A 111 -10.22 3.07 27.52
C ALA A 111 -10.95 2.72 28.82
N LYS A 112 -12.25 3.00 28.89
CA LYS A 112 -13.13 2.50 29.95
C LYS A 112 -13.51 1.06 29.60
N CYS A 113 -13.18 0.11 30.47
CA CYS A 113 -13.63 -1.27 30.34
C CYS A 113 -14.67 -1.57 31.42
N GLU A 114 -15.78 -2.17 31.02
CA GLU A 114 -16.83 -2.62 31.93
C GLU A 114 -16.59 -4.10 32.25
N MET A 115 -16.28 -4.40 33.52
CA MET A 115 -16.14 -5.79 33.98
C MET A 115 -17.39 -6.21 34.74
N PHE A 116 -17.98 -7.33 34.32
CA PHE A 116 -19.18 -7.89 34.94
C PHE A 116 -18.77 -8.89 36.01
N VAL A 117 -19.07 -8.60 37.27
CA VAL A 117 -18.81 -9.48 38.41
C VAL A 117 -20.15 -9.96 38.98
N TYR A 118 -20.30 -11.27 39.13
CA TYR A 118 -21.51 -11.87 39.69
C TYR A 118 -21.31 -12.16 41.19
N GLY A 119 -22.18 -11.58 42.02
CA GLY A 119 -22.19 -11.85 43.46
C GLY A 119 -22.84 -13.19 43.80
N PRO A 120 -22.75 -13.64 45.07
CA PRO A 120 -23.39 -14.88 45.54
C PRO A 120 -24.93 -14.87 45.40
N SER A 121 -25.55 -13.70 45.28
CA SER A 121 -26.98 -13.51 44.98
C SER A 121 -27.34 -13.61 43.49
N GLY A 122 -26.36 -13.81 42.59
CA GLY A 122 -26.57 -13.86 41.14
C GLY A 122 -26.82 -12.50 40.47
N SER A 123 -26.80 -11.40 41.21
CA SER A 123 -26.93 -10.05 40.65
C SER A 123 -25.64 -9.62 39.94
N PRO A 124 -25.71 -9.13 38.68
CA PRO A 124 -24.55 -8.58 37.98
C PRO A 124 -24.16 -7.22 38.58
N ASN A 125 -22.93 -7.11 39.08
CA ASN A 125 -22.31 -5.84 39.44
C ASN A 125 -21.36 -5.43 38.31
N VAL A 126 -21.62 -4.27 37.69
CA VAL A 126 -20.75 -3.71 36.66
C VAL A 126 -19.71 -2.84 37.36
N LEU A 127 -18.42 -3.20 37.23
CA LEU A 127 -17.33 -2.34 37.67
C LEU A 127 -16.70 -1.67 36.46
N ASP A 128 -16.56 -0.35 36.56
CA ASP A 128 -15.86 0.46 35.58
C ASP A 128 -14.38 0.54 35.94
N ILE A 129 -13.52 -0.01 35.09
CA ILE A 129 -12.07 0.05 35.24
C ILE A 129 -11.43 0.84 34.10
N LEU A 130 -10.34 1.53 34.39
CA LEU A 130 -9.54 2.24 33.39
C LEU A 130 -8.45 1.31 32.85
N CYS A 131 -8.49 1.03 31.54
CA CYS A 131 -7.53 0.19 30.84
C CYS A 131 -6.54 1.07 30.06
N VAL A 132 -5.23 0.83 30.19
CA VAL A 132 -4.20 1.47 29.35
C VAL A 132 -3.94 0.59 28.13
N LEU A 133 -3.89 1.18 26.93
CA LEU A 133 -3.63 0.48 25.67
C LEU A 133 -2.17 0.71 25.24
N PRO A 134 -1.22 -0.17 25.60
CA PRO A 134 0.20 0.01 25.28
C PRO A 134 0.50 0.08 23.77
N LEU A 135 -0.34 -0.54 22.95
CA LEU A 135 -0.19 -0.54 21.49
C LEU A 135 -0.46 0.83 20.85
N ASN A 136 -1.21 1.71 21.54
CA ASN A 136 -1.64 3.01 21.02
C ASN A 136 -0.76 4.18 21.50
N ILE A 137 0.35 3.90 22.19
CA ILE A 137 1.26 4.91 22.76
C ILE A 137 2.45 5.20 21.83
N LEU A 138 2.61 4.42 20.75
CA LEU A 138 3.60 4.62 19.68
C LEU A 138 3.34 5.89 18.86
#